data_AF-A0A2E8CSZ3-F1
#
_entry.id   AF-A0A2E8CSZ3-F1
#
_cell.length_a   1.000
_cell.length_b   1.000
_cell.length_c   1.000
_cell.angle_alpha   90.00
_cell.angle_beta   90.00
_cell.angle_gamma   90.00
#
_symmetry.space_group_name_H-M   'P 1'
#
loop_
_entity.id
_entity.type
_entity.pdbx_description
1 polymer ?
#
loop_
_entity_poly.entity_id
_entity_poly.type
_entity_poly.pdbx_seq_one_letter_code
_entity_poly.pdbx_strand_id
1 'polypeptide(L)'
;MNTLIPDLEQFQIEELGQTPAVNNPNSEVSFKVDIEPFRITRRFVVGILDESKKRGIAIAIYPATGEVCDVTNGGGVIGYLSAAPLNPGVPLPCELRLYRFGMNFVCSVWVRGEIFLYPAFSMDGNTRLTAFVGQESDSGGVNLSWSRLQLNVMDRPAAA
;
A
#
# COMPACT_ATOMS: atom_id res chain seq x y z
N MET A 1 -23.39 10.95 10.43
CA MET A 1 -22.51 9.91 9.83
C MET A 1 -21.37 10.65 9.14
N ASN A 2 -20.28 10.90 9.87
CA ASN A 2 -19.05 11.39 9.26
C ASN A 2 -18.26 10.17 8.80
N THR A 3 -18.47 9.71 7.57
CA THR A 3 -17.41 8.95 6.89
C THR A 3 -16.34 9.97 6.54
N LEU A 4 -15.51 10.29 7.55
CA LEU A 4 -14.25 10.99 7.34
C LEU A 4 -13.42 10.07 6.43
N ILE A 5 -13.26 10.52 5.21
CA ILE A 5 -12.36 9.98 4.22
C ILE A 5 -10.99 9.82 4.90
N PRO A 6 -10.40 8.61 4.91
CA PRO A 6 -9.11 8.39 5.56
C PRO A 6 -8.02 9.17 4.83
N ASP A 7 -7.17 9.83 5.62
CA ASP A 7 -5.97 10.53 5.15
C ASP A 7 -4.74 9.90 5.79
N LEU A 8 -3.62 9.90 5.08
CA LEU A 8 -2.39 9.25 5.50
C LEU A 8 -1.86 9.79 6.85
N GLU A 9 -2.11 11.07 7.14
CA GLU A 9 -1.72 11.72 8.41
C GLU A 9 -2.41 11.12 9.65
N GLN A 10 -3.52 10.38 9.46
CA GLN A 10 -4.26 9.75 10.55
C GLN A 10 -3.57 8.47 11.06
N PHE A 11 -2.59 7.94 10.32
CA PHE A 11 -1.93 6.67 10.60
C PHE A 11 -0.58 6.89 11.28
N GLN A 12 -0.29 6.06 12.29
CA GLN A 12 1.07 5.88 12.81
C GLN A 12 1.81 4.95 11.84
N ILE A 13 2.74 5.52 11.08
CA ILE A 13 3.47 4.85 10.00
C ILE A 13 4.79 4.29 10.50
N GLU A 14 5.06 3.04 10.14
CA GLU A 14 6.34 2.37 10.27
C GLU A 14 6.94 2.16 8.86
N GLU A 15 8.09 2.77 8.59
CA GLU A 15 8.82 2.57 7.34
C GLU A 15 9.56 1.24 7.37
N LEU A 16 9.33 0.39 6.37
CA LEU A 16 9.86 -0.98 6.31
C LEU A 16 11.10 -1.10 5.42
N GLY A 17 11.34 -0.11 4.57
CA GLY A 17 12.50 -0.06 3.71
C GLY A 17 12.34 0.89 2.54
N GLN A 18 13.45 1.15 1.85
CA GLN A 18 13.50 2.00 0.69
C GLN A 18 14.07 1.22 -0.51
N THR A 19 13.50 1.42 -1.69
CA THR A 19 14.05 0.87 -2.93
C THR A 19 15.38 1.56 -3.28
N PRO A 20 16.27 0.92 -4.07
CA PRO A 20 17.24 1.67 -4.85
C PRO A 20 16.52 2.67 -5.78
N ALA A 21 17.27 3.62 -6.33
CA ALA A 21 16.73 4.55 -7.33
C ALA A 21 16.21 3.76 -8.54
N VAL A 22 14.93 3.96 -8.86
CA VAL A 22 14.32 3.32 -10.02
C VAL A 22 14.68 4.17 -11.23
N ASN A 23 15.68 3.73 -11.99
CA ASN A 23 16.23 4.49 -13.13
C ASN A 23 15.90 3.88 -14.48
N ASN A 24 15.72 2.56 -14.54
CA ASN A 24 15.34 1.88 -15.77
C ASN A 24 13.89 2.26 -16.12
N PRO A 25 13.60 2.78 -17.34
CA PRO A 25 12.25 3.11 -17.77
C PRO A 25 11.34 1.89 -17.95
N ASN A 26 11.87 0.67 -17.93
CA ASN A 26 11.15 -0.59 -17.95
C ASN A 26 11.57 -1.44 -16.75
N SER A 27 10.89 -1.24 -15.63
CA SER A 27 11.18 -1.93 -14.37
C SER A 27 9.91 -2.22 -13.61
N GLU A 28 9.93 -3.23 -12.76
CA GLU A 28 8.87 -3.52 -11.82
C GLU A 28 9.36 -3.33 -10.39
N VAL A 29 8.60 -2.58 -9.60
CA VAL A 29 8.75 -2.52 -8.15
C VAL A 29 7.66 -3.38 -7.53
N SER A 30 8.02 -4.27 -6.61
CA SER A 30 7.10 -5.13 -5.88
C SER A 30 7.37 -5.00 -4.38
N PHE A 31 6.33 -4.66 -3.64
CA PHE A 31 6.32 -4.65 -2.17
C PHE A 31 5.29 -5.67 -1.69
N LYS A 32 5.75 -6.66 -0.91
CA LYS A 32 4.92 -7.70 -0.30
C LYS A 32 5.09 -7.67 1.20
N VAL A 33 4.00 -7.79 1.93
CA VAL A 33 3.98 -7.87 3.39
C VAL A 33 2.71 -8.57 3.85
N ASP A 34 2.81 -9.39 4.88
CA ASP A 34 1.66 -9.94 5.58
C ASP A 34 1.34 -9.01 6.76
N ILE A 35 0.10 -8.50 6.84
CA ILE A 35 -0.37 -7.64 7.93
C ILE A 35 -1.24 -8.43 8.90
N GLU A 36 -0.99 -8.32 10.19
CA GLU A 36 -1.75 -9.01 11.23
C GLU A 36 -2.58 -7.99 12.05
N PRO A 37 -3.84 -7.70 11.63
CA PRO A 37 -4.66 -6.73 12.34
C PRO A 37 -5.13 -7.32 13.68
N PHE A 38 -4.71 -6.72 14.79
CA PHE A 38 -5.16 -7.16 16.13
C PHE A 38 -6.57 -6.65 16.50
N ARG A 39 -6.98 -5.48 15.96
CA ARG A 39 -8.30 -4.88 16.20
C ARG A 39 -9.00 -4.66 14.87
N ILE A 40 -10.21 -5.19 14.73
CA ILE A 40 -10.99 -5.03 13.49
C ILE A 40 -11.65 -3.66 13.35
N THR A 41 -11.74 -2.91 14.45
CA THR A 41 -12.36 -1.58 14.52
C THR A 41 -11.42 -0.44 14.11
N ARG A 42 -10.25 -0.76 13.53
CA ARG A 42 -9.28 0.24 13.07
C ARG A 42 -8.77 -0.07 11.70
N ARG A 43 -8.57 0.99 10.91
CA ARG A 43 -7.89 0.85 9.64
C ARG A 43 -6.41 0.56 9.86
N PHE A 44 -5.84 -0.24 8.98
CA PHE A 44 -4.40 -0.28 8.77
C PHE A 44 -4.10 0.21 7.36
N VAL A 45 -2.90 0.75 7.17
CA VAL A 45 -2.42 1.25 5.88
C VAL A 45 -1.25 0.39 5.41
N VAL A 46 -1.20 0.13 4.12
CA VAL A 46 -0.05 -0.45 3.42
C VAL A 46 0.28 0.47 2.27
N GLY A 47 1.54 0.87 2.14
CA GLY A 47 1.92 1.81 1.11
C GLY A 47 3.36 1.72 0.66
N ILE A 48 3.60 2.30 -0.50
CA ILE A 48 4.91 2.54 -1.09
C ILE A 48 4.84 3.88 -1.82
N LEU A 49 5.53 4.89 -1.28
CA LEU A 49 5.45 6.26 -1.77
C LEU A 49 6.83 6.81 -2.10
N ASP A 50 6.86 7.82 -2.95
CA ASP A 50 8.04 8.63 -3.22
C ASP A 50 8.46 9.47 -2.01
N GLU A 51 9.62 10.10 -2.10
CA GLU A 51 10.17 10.95 -1.04
C GLU A 51 9.26 12.15 -0.70
N SER A 52 8.46 12.62 -1.67
CA SER A 52 7.49 13.70 -1.42
C SER A 52 6.23 13.23 -0.68
N LYS A 53 6.03 11.92 -0.52
CA LYS A 53 4.83 11.27 0.02
C LYS A 53 3.55 11.60 -0.76
N LYS A 54 3.68 11.97 -2.04
CA LYS A 54 2.54 12.35 -2.90
C LYS A 54 2.30 11.40 -4.06
N ARG A 55 3.30 10.58 -4.41
CA ARG A 55 3.23 9.66 -5.57
C ARG A 55 3.54 8.25 -5.12
N GLY A 56 2.84 7.28 -5.70
CA GLY A 56 2.95 5.88 -5.30
C GLY A 56 1.58 5.30 -4.96
N ILE A 57 1.59 4.22 -4.18
CA ILE A 57 0.38 3.54 -3.73
C ILE A 57 0.30 3.66 -2.22
N ALA A 58 -0.85 4.07 -1.68
CA ALA A 58 -1.16 3.84 -0.29
C ALA A 58 -2.63 3.49 -0.15
N ILE A 59 -2.90 2.34 0.44
CA ILE A 59 -4.26 1.88 0.68
C ILE A 59 -4.52 1.68 2.16
N ALA A 60 -5.67 2.17 2.62
CA ALA A 60 -6.18 1.87 3.95
C ALA A 60 -7.23 0.77 3.83
N ILE A 61 -7.16 -0.24 4.71
CA ILE A 61 -8.11 -1.33 4.77
C ILE A 61 -8.83 -1.27 6.11
N TYR A 62 -10.16 -1.29 6.10
CA TYR A 62 -10.96 -1.39 7.31
C TYR A 62 -11.34 -2.85 7.58
N PRO A 63 -10.74 -3.54 8.58
CA PRO A 63 -10.95 -4.98 8.74
C PRO A 63 -12.39 -5.36 9.08
N ALA A 64 -13.16 -4.48 9.73
CA ALA A 64 -14.56 -4.75 10.08
C ALA A 64 -15.49 -4.85 8.86
N THR A 65 -15.25 -4.05 7.81
CA THR A 65 -16.12 -3.97 6.63
C THR A 65 -15.47 -4.54 5.37
N GLY A 66 -14.15 -4.72 5.37
CA GLY A 66 -13.38 -5.07 4.18
C GLY A 66 -13.16 -3.89 3.24
N GLU A 67 -13.60 -2.68 3.59
CA GLU A 67 -13.42 -1.47 2.79
C GLU A 67 -11.93 -1.24 2.50
N VAL A 68 -11.60 -1.00 1.22
CA VAL A 68 -10.26 -0.63 0.76
C VAL A 68 -10.33 0.77 0.17
N CYS A 69 -9.59 1.71 0.75
CA CYS A 69 -9.54 3.11 0.34
C CYS A 69 -8.17 3.49 -0.21
N ASP A 70 -8.14 4.29 -1.26
CA ASP A 70 -6.92 4.92 -1.77
C ASP A 70 -6.65 6.21 -1.01
N VAL A 71 -5.68 6.21 -0.09
CA VAL A 71 -5.43 7.36 0.78
C VAL A 71 -4.50 8.42 0.18
N THR A 72 -3.90 8.20 -1.00
CA THR A 72 -3.10 9.24 -1.67
C THR A 72 -3.91 10.05 -2.68
N ASN A 73 -5.00 9.50 -3.20
CA ASN A 73 -5.88 10.17 -4.16
C ASN A 73 -7.23 10.58 -3.54
N GLY A 74 -7.18 11.14 -2.33
CA GLY A 74 -8.37 11.70 -1.66
C GLY A 74 -9.24 10.67 -0.93
N GLY A 75 -8.67 9.54 -0.50
CA GLY A 75 -9.27 8.56 0.42
C GLY A 75 -10.53 7.85 -0.08
N GLY A 76 -10.78 7.87 -1.40
CA GLY A 76 -11.94 7.23 -2.00
C GLY A 76 -11.90 5.71 -1.88
N VAL A 77 -13.07 5.09 -1.73
CA VAL A 77 -13.21 3.62 -1.71
C VAL A 77 -12.93 3.08 -3.11
N ILE A 78 -11.95 2.17 -3.22
CA ILE A 78 -11.58 1.49 -4.47
C ILE A 78 -12.12 0.05 -4.52
N GLY A 79 -12.66 -0.46 -3.42
CA GLY A 79 -13.36 -1.74 -3.39
C GLY A 79 -13.61 -2.26 -1.98
N TYR A 80 -14.09 -3.50 -1.91
CA TYR A 80 -14.32 -4.23 -0.66
C TYR A 80 -13.77 -5.64 -0.79
N LEU A 81 -13.12 -6.12 0.26
CA LEU A 81 -12.71 -7.51 0.42
C LEU A 81 -13.94 -8.41 0.55
N SER A 82 -14.00 -9.47 -0.24
CA SER A 82 -15.13 -10.40 -0.27
C SER A 82 -15.34 -11.16 1.05
N ALA A 83 -14.25 -11.52 1.74
CA ALA A 83 -14.29 -12.17 3.04
C ALA A 83 -13.98 -11.17 4.17
N ALA A 84 -14.98 -10.37 4.52
CA ALA A 84 -14.99 -9.48 5.68
C ALA A 84 -16.15 -9.84 6.63
N PRO A 85 -16.04 -9.59 7.95
CA PRO A 85 -14.89 -9.00 8.65
C PRO A 85 -13.65 -9.91 8.62
N LEU A 86 -12.46 -9.30 8.74
CA LEU A 86 -11.21 -10.05 8.87
C LEU A 86 -11.08 -10.65 10.27
N ASN A 87 -10.41 -11.79 10.36
CA ASN A 87 -10.13 -12.42 11.66
C ASN A 87 -8.95 -11.72 12.35
N PRO A 88 -9.09 -11.28 13.61
CA PRO A 88 -7.99 -10.69 14.36
C PRO A 88 -6.78 -11.63 14.47
N GLY A 89 -5.57 -11.08 14.29
CA GLY A 89 -4.32 -11.82 14.42
C GLY A 89 -4.06 -12.85 13.30
N VAL A 90 -4.92 -12.93 12.29
CA VAL A 90 -4.66 -13.76 11.11
C VAL A 90 -3.91 -12.92 10.07
N PRO A 91 -2.75 -13.39 9.55
CA PRO A 91 -2.01 -12.68 8.52
C PRO A 91 -2.85 -12.45 7.27
N LEU A 92 -2.89 -11.19 6.83
CA LEU A 92 -3.49 -10.75 5.58
C LEU A 92 -2.37 -10.40 4.58
N PRO A 93 -2.15 -11.23 3.55
CA PRO A 93 -1.14 -10.95 2.54
C PRO A 93 -1.52 -9.73 1.71
N CYS A 94 -0.61 -8.76 1.63
CA CYS A 94 -0.71 -7.56 0.82
C CYS A 94 0.44 -7.51 -0.18
N GLU A 95 0.14 -7.16 -1.44
CA GLU A 95 1.14 -6.96 -2.47
C GLU A 95 0.81 -5.71 -3.30
N LEU A 96 1.77 -4.79 -3.36
CA LEU A 96 1.73 -3.60 -4.20
C LEU A 96 2.74 -3.78 -5.33
N ARG A 97 2.29 -3.68 -6.58
CA ARG A 97 3.18 -3.69 -7.75
C ARG A 97 3.06 -2.40 -8.53
N LEU A 98 4.21 -1.88 -8.94
CA LEU A 98 4.34 -0.70 -9.78
C LEU A 98 5.18 -1.07 -11.00
N TYR A 99 4.54 -1.16 -12.15
CA TYR A 99 5.21 -1.39 -13.41
C TYR A 99 5.53 -0.05 -14.07
N ARG A 100 6.81 0.23 -14.27
CA ARG A 100 7.27 1.44 -14.94
C ARG A 100 7.32 1.24 -16.45
N PHE A 101 6.73 2.19 -17.18
CA PHE A 101 6.85 2.36 -18.61
C PHE A 101 7.19 3.83 -18.93
N GLY A 102 8.46 4.10 -19.26
CA GLY A 102 8.96 5.45 -19.43
C GLY A 102 8.89 6.25 -18.13
N MET A 103 8.03 7.26 -18.08
CA MET A 103 7.77 8.05 -16.85
C MET A 103 6.55 7.56 -16.07
N ASN A 104 5.76 6.65 -16.62
CA ASN A 104 4.49 6.23 -16.04
C ASN A 104 4.67 4.97 -15.18
N PHE A 105 3.97 4.93 -14.06
CA PHE A 105 3.85 3.75 -13.20
C PHE A 105 2.41 3.25 -13.25
N VAL A 106 2.23 2.05 -13.79
CA VAL A 106 0.97 1.31 -13.76
C VAL A 106 0.93 0.51 -12.47
N CYS A 107 -0.12 0.75 -11.68
CA CYS A 107 -0.23 0.23 -10.32
C CYS A 107 -1.18 -0.96 -10.26
N SER A 108 -0.85 -1.94 -9.43
CA SER A 108 -1.78 -3.00 -9.05
C SER A 108 -1.67 -3.29 -7.55
N VAL A 109 -2.82 -3.43 -6.92
CA VAL A 109 -2.94 -3.70 -5.49
C VAL A 109 -3.60 -5.06 -5.33
N TRP A 110 -2.96 -5.92 -4.56
CA TRP A 110 -3.42 -7.26 -4.26
C TRP A 110 -3.56 -7.42 -2.76
N VAL A 111 -4.72 -7.87 -2.31
CA VAL A 111 -4.97 -8.14 -0.89
C VAL A 111 -5.63 -9.50 -0.82
N ARG A 112 -4.95 -10.48 -0.20
CA ARG A 112 -5.40 -11.88 -0.11
C ARG A 112 -5.75 -12.47 -1.49
N GLY A 113 -4.99 -12.10 -2.52
CA GLY A 113 -5.23 -12.53 -3.90
C GLY A 113 -6.37 -11.82 -4.64
N GLU A 114 -7.10 -10.91 -3.99
CA GLU A 114 -8.11 -10.04 -4.60
C GLU A 114 -7.42 -8.80 -5.20
N ILE A 115 -7.79 -8.41 -6.42
CA ILE A 115 -7.18 -7.28 -7.15
C ILE A 115 -8.02 -6.03 -6.98
N PHE A 116 -7.37 -4.92 -6.66
CA PHE A 116 -7.97 -3.58 -6.65
C PHE A 116 -7.29 -2.72 -7.71
N LEU A 117 -8.11 -2.06 -8.54
CA LEU A 117 -7.63 -1.12 -9.54
C LEU A 117 -7.14 0.14 -8.84
N TYR A 118 -5.95 0.60 -9.23
CA TYR A 118 -5.31 1.76 -8.63
C TYR A 118 -4.83 2.72 -9.74
N PRO A 119 -5.00 4.04 -9.59
CA PRO A 119 -4.61 4.99 -10.62
C PRO A 119 -3.13 4.89 -10.99
N ALA A 120 -2.83 5.05 -12.27
CA ALA A 120 -1.45 5.25 -12.72
C ALA A 120 -0.98 6.66 -12.36
N PHE A 121 0.33 6.82 -12.14
CA PHE A 121 0.94 8.12 -11.90
C PHE A 121 2.25 8.26 -12.68
N SER A 122 2.70 9.50 -12.87
CA SER A 122 3.97 9.78 -13.55
C SER A 122 5.01 10.30 -12.56
N MET A 123 6.25 9.85 -12.73
CA MET A 123 7.37 10.23 -11.89
C MET A 123 8.66 10.25 -12.72
N ASP A 124 9.53 11.21 -12.41
CA ASP A 124 10.80 11.38 -13.12
C ASP A 124 11.77 10.22 -12.81
N GLY A 125 12.84 10.13 -13.61
CA GLY A 125 13.96 9.23 -13.29
C GLY A 125 14.67 9.66 -12.02
N ASN A 126 15.23 8.68 -11.30
CA ASN A 126 16.03 8.84 -10.07
C ASN A 126 15.25 9.00 -8.76
N THR A 127 13.98 8.61 -8.71
CA THR A 127 13.23 8.57 -7.45
C THR A 127 13.34 7.22 -6.75
N ARG A 128 13.43 7.27 -5.41
CA ARG A 128 13.32 6.11 -4.53
C ARG A 128 11.91 6.04 -3.96
N LEU A 129 11.45 4.82 -3.71
CA LEU A 129 10.18 4.57 -3.09
C LEU A 129 10.39 3.96 -1.70
N THR A 130 9.69 4.50 -0.70
CA THR A 130 9.71 4.01 0.68
C THR A 130 8.45 3.18 0.92
N ALA A 131 8.65 1.91 1.25
CA ALA A 131 7.60 0.99 1.64
C ALA A 131 7.29 1.15 3.14
N PHE A 132 6.02 1.11 3.50
CA PHE A 132 5.58 1.29 4.87
C PHE A 132 4.27 0.58 5.15
N VAL A 133 4.03 0.40 6.44
CA VAL A 133 2.74 -0.03 7.00
C VAL A 133 2.35 0.92 8.12
N GLY A 134 1.11 0.85 8.57
CA GLY A 134 0.71 1.65 9.71
C GLY A 134 -0.68 1.32 10.19
N GLN A 135 -1.03 1.86 11.34
CA GLN A 135 -2.36 1.71 11.92
C GLN A 135 -2.93 3.08 12.26
N GLU A 136 -4.25 3.21 12.12
CA GLU A 136 -4.97 4.40 12.56
C GLU A 136 -4.65 4.71 14.03
N SER A 137 -4.25 5.96 14.27
CA SER A 137 -3.70 6.42 15.55
C SER A 137 -4.70 6.26 16.70
N ASP A 138 -4.22 5.80 17.86
CA ASP A 138 -4.92 5.96 19.13
C ASP A 138 -3.94 6.19 20.28
N SER A 139 -4.48 6.76 21.36
CA SER A 139 -3.89 6.90 22.69
C SER A 139 -3.36 5.59 23.32
N GLY A 140 -3.79 4.41 22.84
CA GLY A 140 -3.29 3.09 23.28
C GLY A 140 -2.36 2.43 22.25
N GLY A 141 -1.04 2.58 22.45
CA GLY A 141 0.05 2.18 21.54
C GLY A 141 0.27 0.68 21.35
N VAL A 142 -0.71 -0.02 20.77
CA VAL A 142 -0.47 -1.35 20.18
C VAL A 142 0.07 -1.12 18.78
N ASN A 143 1.32 -1.52 18.54
CA ASN A 143 1.93 -1.48 17.22
C ASN A 143 1.28 -2.53 16.30
N LEU A 144 1.14 -2.20 15.03
CA LEU A 144 0.72 -3.14 14.00
C LEU A 144 1.75 -4.27 13.88
N SER A 145 1.30 -5.52 13.85
CA SER A 145 2.18 -6.65 13.58
C SER A 145 2.20 -6.96 12.09
N TRP A 146 3.39 -7.29 11.56
CA TRP A 146 3.58 -7.63 10.17
C TRP A 146 4.70 -8.68 10.02
N SER A 147 4.67 -9.41 8.90
CA SER A 147 5.67 -10.44 8.59
C SER A 147 5.89 -10.59 7.08
N ARG A 148 6.82 -11.47 6.69
CA ARG A 148 7.13 -11.84 5.28
C ARG A 148 7.40 -10.66 4.34
N LEU A 149 8.05 -9.60 4.84
CA LEU A 149 8.46 -8.44 4.05
C LEU A 149 9.34 -8.83 2.86
N GLN A 150 8.97 -8.37 1.67
CA GLN A 150 9.81 -8.38 0.47
C GLN A 150 9.67 -7.03 -0.24
N LEU A 151 10.80 -6.41 -0.59
CA LEU A 151 10.85 -5.18 -1.37
C LEU A 151 11.85 -5.37 -2.51
N ASN A 152 11.34 -5.50 -3.74
CA ASN A 152 12.13 -5.86 -4.91
C ASN A 152 12.00 -4.81 -6.00
N VAL A 153 13.11 -4.57 -6.71
CA VAL A 153 13.14 -3.84 -7.98
C VAL A 153 13.74 -4.77 -9.01
N MET A 154 12.99 -5.03 -10.08
CA MET A 154 13.39 -5.95 -11.14
C MET A 154 13.38 -5.20 -12.47
N ASP A 155 14.49 -5.27 -13.21
CA ASP A 155 14.51 -4.83 -14.59
C ASP A 155 13.61 -5.73 -15.43
N ARG A 156 12.81 -5.11 -16.30
CA ARG A 156 11.98 -5.83 -17.26
C ARG A 156 12.58 -5.62 -18.64
N PRO A 157 12.80 -6.70 -19.42
CA PRO A 157 13.18 -6.54 -20.81
C PRO A 157 12.09 -5.72 -21.51
N ALA A 158 12.49 -4.78 -22.36
CA ALA A 158 11.54 -4.08 -23.21
C ALA A 158 10.76 -5.15 -24.00
N ALA A 159 9.43 -5.06 -24.00
CA ALA A 159 8.62 -5.88 -24.89
C ALA A 159 9.10 -5.61 -26.33
N ALA A 160 9.59 -6.66 -26.99
CA ALA A 160 10.09 -6.63 -28.36
C ALA A 160 8.96 -6.36 -29.37
#